data_AF-A0A917BT45-F1
#
_entry.id   AF-A0A917BT45-F1
#
_cell.length_a   1.000
_cell.length_b   1.000
_cell.length_c   1.000
_cell.angle_alpha   90.00
_cell.angle_beta   90.00
_cell.angle_gamma   90.00
#
_symmetry.space_group_name_H-M   'P 1'
#
loop_
_entity.id
_entity.type
_entity.pdbx_description
1 polymer ?
#
loop_
_entity_poly.entity_id
_entity_poly.type
_entity_poly.pdbx_seq_one_letter_code
_entity_poly.pdbx_strand_id
1 'polypeptide(L)'
;MTSEQLFARARQLETLADDVETVLDGVSATAASPLWDCPHADDVRGQVWTYRNAAQAAARDLRHRAGRVRADAWAAQARERELATTGAPQ
;
A
#
# COMPACT_ATOMS: atom_id res chain seq x y z
N MET A 1 6.12 -17.80 10.21
CA MET A 1 6.92 -16.80 9.50
C MET A 1 7.93 -16.23 10.47
N THR A 2 9.16 -16.00 10.02
CA THR A 2 10.17 -15.26 10.80
C THR A 2 9.86 -13.77 10.82
N SER A 3 10.48 -13.03 11.74
CA SER A 3 10.41 -11.57 11.76
C SER A 3 10.82 -10.94 10.42
N GLU A 4 11.89 -11.46 9.80
CA GLU A 4 12.38 -11.02 8.49
C GLU A 4 11.32 -11.19 7.38
N GLN A 5 10.65 -12.34 7.31
CA GLN A 5 9.59 -12.58 6.33
C GLN A 5 8.40 -11.63 6.54
N LEU A 6 8.08 -11.28 7.79
CA LEU A 6 7.02 -10.33 8.10
C LEU A 6 7.39 -8.90 7.69
N PHE A 7 8.63 -8.46 7.93
CA PHE A 7 9.11 -7.17 7.43
C PHE A 7 9.09 -7.08 5.90
N ALA A 8 9.53 -8.14 5.22
CA ALA A 8 9.48 -8.22 3.76
C ALA A 8 8.03 -8.10 3.24
N ARG A 9 7.09 -8.81 3.87
CA ARG A 9 5.67 -8.74 3.54
C ARG A 9 5.08 -7.35 3.79
N ALA A 10 5.42 -6.70 4.90
CA ALA A 10 4.96 -5.33 5.18
C ALA A 10 5.44 -4.36 4.09
N ARG A 11 6.71 -4.46 3.66
CA ARG A 11 7.27 -3.65 2.58
C ARG A 11 6.56 -3.90 1.24
N GLN A 12 6.26 -5.15 0.91
CA GLN A 12 5.51 -5.48 -0.31
C GLN A 12 4.10 -4.88 -0.32
N LEU A 13 3.42 -4.86 0.84
CA LEU A 13 2.11 -4.22 0.97
C LEU A 13 2.18 -2.71 0.78
N GLU A 14 3.25 -2.06 1.27
CA GLU A 14 3.48 -0.63 1.05
C GLU A 14 3.74 -0.32 -0.42
N THR A 15 4.61 -1.09 -1.08
CA THR A 15 4.85 -0.94 -2.52
C THR A 15 3.57 -1.11 -3.33
N LEU A 16 2.76 -2.13 -3.03
CA LEU A 16 1.48 -2.32 -3.70
C LEU A 16 0.52 -1.14 -3.45
N ALA A 17 0.53 -0.55 -2.25
CA ALA A 17 -0.29 0.62 -1.95
C ALA A 17 0.12 1.83 -2.80
N ASP A 18 1.42 2.05 -2.98
CA ASP A 18 1.95 3.14 -3.81
C ASP A 18 1.59 2.93 -5.30
N ASP A 19 1.72 1.70 -5.79
CA ASP A 19 1.33 1.34 -7.16
C ASP A 19 -0.17 1.57 -7.40
N VAL A 20 -1.02 1.14 -6.46
CA VAL A 20 -2.48 1.31 -6.55
C VAL A 20 -2.87 2.78 -6.48
N GLU A 21 -2.24 3.58 -5.64
CA GLU A 21 -2.56 5.00 -5.50
C GLU A 21 -2.25 5.81 -6.77
N THR A 22 -1.23 5.40 -7.52
CA THR A 22 -0.72 6.14 -8.69
C THR A 22 -1.23 5.61 -10.03
N VAL A 23 -1.90 4.45 -10.06
CA VAL A 23 -2.34 3.77 -11.30
C VAL A 23 -3.24 4.63 -12.20
N LEU A 24 -3.96 5.60 -11.63
CA LEU A 24 -4.87 6.49 -12.35
C LEU A 24 -4.28 7.88 -12.64
N ASP A 25 -3.05 8.17 -12.25
CA ASP A 25 -2.49 9.53 -12.41
C ASP A 25 -2.38 9.95 -13.88
N GLY A 26 -1.93 9.07 -14.77
CA GLY A 26 -1.86 9.36 -16.21
C GLY A 26 -3.23 9.60 -16.86
N VAL A 27 -4.23 8.80 -16.48
CA VAL A 27 -5.62 8.95 -16.95
C VAL A 27 -6.22 10.24 -16.41
N SER A 28 -6.00 10.54 -15.13
CA SER A 28 -6.44 11.78 -14.48
C SER A 28 -5.84 13.00 -15.18
N ALA A 29 -4.54 12.98 -15.45
CA ALA A 29 -3.85 14.07 -16.13
C ALA A 29 -4.38 14.28 -17.56
N THR A 30 -4.66 13.19 -18.27
CA THR A 30 -5.23 13.25 -19.64
C THR A 30 -6.64 13.82 -19.62
N ALA A 31 -7.51 13.36 -18.73
CA ALA A 31 -8.90 13.83 -18.62
C ALA A 31 -9.02 15.29 -18.15
N ALA A 32 -8.03 15.78 -17.39
CA ALA A 32 -7.92 17.18 -16.98
C ALA A 32 -7.34 18.10 -18.05
N SER A 33 -6.80 17.55 -19.15
CA SER A 33 -6.20 18.35 -20.22
C SER A 33 -7.27 19.16 -20.95
N PRO A 34 -6.99 20.44 -21.31
CA PRO A 34 -7.90 21.23 -22.15
C PRO A 34 -8.02 20.68 -23.57
N LEU A 35 -7.12 19.78 -23.98
CA LEU A 35 -7.22 19.04 -25.24
C LEU A 35 -8.33 17.97 -25.19
N TRP A 36 -8.77 17.60 -24.00
CA TRP A 36 -9.88 16.68 -23.74
C TRP A 36 -11.16 17.47 -23.47
N ASP A 37 -11.53 18.35 -24.40
CA ASP A 37 -12.78 19.09 -24.36
C ASP A 37 -13.71 18.54 -25.45
N CYS A 38 -14.39 17.45 -25.10
CA CYS A 38 -15.29 16.72 -25.98
C CYS A 38 -16.68 16.57 -25.33
N PRO A 39 -17.72 16.24 -26.12
CA PRO A 39 -19.01 15.86 -25.54
C PRO A 39 -18.81 14.73 -24.52
N HIS A 40 -19.37 14.89 -23.32
CA HIS A 40 -19.21 13.98 -22.16
C HIS A 40 -17.87 14.06 -21.40
N ALA A 41 -17.02 15.07 -21.63
CA ALA A 41 -15.77 15.23 -20.88
C ALA A 41 -15.99 15.27 -19.35
N ASP A 42 -17.03 15.95 -18.88
CA ASP A 42 -17.36 16.03 -17.45
C ASP A 42 -17.80 14.69 -16.86
N ASP A 43 -18.56 13.89 -17.62
CA ASP A 43 -18.97 12.54 -17.19
C ASP A 43 -17.74 11.65 -17.00
N VAL A 44 -16.80 11.70 -17.95
CA VAL A 44 -15.54 10.95 -17.87
C VAL A 44 -14.69 11.43 -16.69
N ARG A 45 -14.54 12.75 -16.50
CA ARG A 45 -13.81 13.33 -15.35
C ARG A 45 -14.41 12.87 -14.02
N GLY A 46 -15.74 12.85 -13.90
CA GLY A 46 -16.44 12.36 -12.71
C GLY A 46 -16.20 10.88 -12.43
N GLN A 47 -16.20 10.03 -13.47
CA GLN A 47 -15.88 8.61 -13.32
C GLN A 47 -14.42 8.39 -12.92
N VAL A 48 -13.48 9.07 -13.57
CA VAL A 48 -12.04 8.99 -13.23
C VAL A 48 -11.80 9.41 -11.79
N TRP A 49 -12.44 10.48 -11.33
CA TRP A 49 -12.37 10.90 -9.93
C TRP A 49 -12.92 9.84 -8.97
N THR A 50 -14.04 9.21 -9.31
CA THR A 50 -14.63 8.11 -8.51
C THR A 50 -13.67 6.93 -8.39
N TYR A 51 -13.05 6.50 -9.51
CA TYR A 51 -12.07 5.44 -9.49
C TYR A 51 -10.81 5.80 -8.69
N ARG A 52 -10.36 7.06 -8.78
CA ARG A 52 -9.22 7.57 -8.00
C ARG A 52 -9.49 7.46 -6.50
N ASN A 53 -10.67 7.86 -6.04
CA ASN A 53 -11.04 7.72 -4.64
C ASN A 53 -11.08 6.26 -4.18
N ALA A 54 -11.59 5.36 -5.01
CA ALA A 54 -11.61 3.93 -4.71
C ALA A 54 -10.19 3.35 -4.60
N ALA A 55 -9.28 3.74 -5.50
CA ALA A 55 -7.88 3.36 -5.46
C ALA A 55 -7.18 3.88 -4.19
N GLN A 56 -7.40 5.15 -3.83
CA GLN A 56 -6.88 5.72 -2.58
C GLN A 56 -7.40 4.99 -1.33
N ALA A 57 -8.67 4.61 -1.32
CA ALA A 57 -9.25 3.82 -0.23
C ALA A 57 -8.59 2.44 -0.11
N ALA A 58 -8.36 1.76 -1.26
CA ALA A 58 -7.66 0.48 -1.29
C ALA A 58 -6.20 0.61 -0.82
N ALA A 59 -5.47 1.62 -1.28
CA ALA A 59 -4.11 1.92 -0.85
C ALA A 59 -4.04 2.18 0.68
N ARG A 60 -5.01 2.90 1.24
CA ARG A 60 -5.11 3.12 2.68
C ARG A 60 -5.30 1.81 3.46
N ASP A 61 -6.17 0.91 3.00
CA ASP A 61 -6.35 -0.40 3.64
C ASP A 61 -5.06 -1.25 3.56
N LEU A 62 -4.37 -1.23 2.42
CA LEU A 62 -3.08 -1.89 2.26
C LEU A 62 -2.04 -1.37 3.25
N ARG A 63 -1.92 -0.04 3.41
CA ARG A 63 -1.02 0.58 4.40
C ARG A 63 -1.39 0.21 5.85
N HIS A 64 -2.69 0.16 6.15
CA HIS A 64 -3.15 -0.30 7.46
C HIS A 64 -2.79 -1.77 7.72
N ARG A 65 -2.94 -2.65 6.72
CA ARG A 65 -2.47 -4.05 6.79
C ARG A 65 -0.96 -4.13 6.96
N ALA A 66 -0.19 -3.34 6.21
CA ALA A 66 1.26 -3.29 6.33
C ALA A 66 1.70 -2.91 7.75
N GLY A 67 1.05 -1.90 8.36
CA GLY A 67 1.29 -1.50 9.73
C GLY A 67 1.06 -2.62 10.75
N ARG A 68 -0.02 -3.39 10.59
CA ARG A 68 -0.30 -4.58 11.44
C ARG A 68 0.77 -5.65 11.27
N VAL A 69 1.12 -5.99 10.03
CA VAL A 69 2.17 -6.99 9.74
C VAL A 69 3.53 -6.55 10.30
N ARG A 70 3.83 -5.25 10.25
CA ARG A 70 5.06 -4.70 10.85
C ARG A 70 5.05 -4.81 12.37
N ALA A 71 3.92 -4.58 13.04
CA ALA A 71 3.80 -4.81 14.47
C ALA A 71 4.03 -6.29 14.83
N ASP A 72 3.46 -7.21 14.05
CA ASP A 72 3.70 -8.65 14.21
C ASP A 72 5.18 -9.01 13.99
N ALA A 73 5.85 -8.36 13.04
CA ALA A 73 7.28 -8.55 12.77
C ALA A 73 8.14 -8.18 13.98
N TRP A 74 7.85 -7.03 14.62
CA TRP A 74 8.54 -6.61 15.83
C TRP A 74 8.32 -7.57 16.99
N ALA A 75 7.09 -8.03 17.19
CA ALA A 75 6.78 -9.02 18.22
C ALA A 75 7.49 -10.36 17.97
N ALA A 76 7.58 -10.80 16.71
CA ALA A 76 8.34 -11.99 16.34
C ALA A 76 9.84 -11.81 16.60
N GLN A 77 10.40 -10.65 16.24
CA GLN A 77 11.82 -10.36 16.45
C GLN A 77 12.19 -10.35 17.94
N ALA A 78 11.33 -9.79 18.79
CA ALA A 78 11.53 -9.80 20.23
C ALA A 78 11.61 -11.23 20.77
N ARG A 79 10.67 -12.11 20.37
CA ARG A 79 10.67 -13.53 20.74
C ARG A 79 11.91 -14.27 20.24
N GLU A 80 12.31 -14.02 18.99
CA GLU A 80 13.51 -14.61 18.39
C GLU A 80 14.78 -14.23 19.17
N ARG A 81 14.90 -12.96 19.61
CA ARG A 81 16.02 -12.49 20.44
C ARG A 81 16.03 -13.10 21.83
N GLU A 82 14.86 -13.22 22.46
CA GLU A 82 14.73 -13.85 23.78
C GLU A 82 15.19 -15.31 23.72
N LEU A 83 14.69 -16.07 22.74
CA LEU A 83 15.12 -17.46 22.50
C LEU A 83 16.62 -17.58 22.24
N ALA A 84 17.20 -16.65 21.46
CA ALA A 84 18.64 -16.63 21.21
C ALA A 84 19.46 -16.35 22.48
N THR A 85 18.90 -15.63 23.45
CA THR A 85 19.57 -15.29 24.71
C THR A 85 19.46 -16.41 25.73
N THR A 86 18.30 -17.10 25.81
CA THR A 86 18.08 -18.24 26.71
C THR A 86 18.77 -19.53 26.23
N GLY A 87 19.02 -19.67 24.92
CA GLY A 87 19.68 -20.83 24.32
C GLY A 87 21.22 -20.81 24.37
N ALA A 88 21.85 -19.77 24.91
CA ALA A 88 23.30 -19.71 25.05
C ALA A 88 23.78 -20.52 26.28
N PRO A 89 24.51 -21.64 26.12
CA PRO A 89 25.12 -22.32 27.25
C PRO A 89 26.23 -21.43 27.85
N GLN A 90 26.26 -21.33 29.18
CA GLN A 90 27.36 -20.72 29.93
C GLN A 90 28.63 -21.58 29.83
#